data_AF-A0AAD6HHM9-F1
#
_entry.id   AF-A0AAD6HHM9-F1
#
_cell.length_a   1.000
_cell.length_b   1.000
_cell.length_c   1.000
_cell.angle_alpha   90.00
_cell.angle_beta   90.00
_cell.angle_gamma   90.00
#
_symmetry.space_group_name_H-M   'P 1'
#
loop_
_entity.id
_entity.type
_entity.pdbx_description
1 polymer ?
#
loop_
_entity_poly.entity_id
_entity_poly.type
_entity_poly.pdbx_seq_one_letter_code
_entity_poly.pdbx_strand_id
1 'polypeptide(L)'
;MLNEEHERLPQSSGDTNIYHLGSIGGQNVVIAGLPFPGNCPAATVITQMRMTYPNLKFCLLVGIGSDVPTKTDAGMLRLGHVVVSKPTGTYSGTVQYDHGKARMGHFQQTGFLAPQPTALLNIMRDIAIQRQLVDDDPIEGNLKRINTNRPALRRFRFPGLINRPSFPC
;
A
#
# COMPACT_ATOMS: atom_id res chain seq x y z
N MET A 1 0.59 12.31 5.40
CA MET A 1 0.39 13.45 6.32
C MET A 1 -1.00 13.29 6.90
N LEU A 2 -1.12 13.27 8.23
CA LEU A 2 -2.43 13.24 8.88
C LEU A 2 -3.06 14.64 8.74
N ASN A 3 -4.39 14.71 8.70
CA ASN A 3 -5.10 15.98 8.79
C ASN A 3 -5.06 16.47 10.25
N GLU A 4 -5.30 15.56 11.18
CA GLU A 4 -5.21 15.79 12.63
C GLU A 4 -4.43 14.64 13.26
N GLU A 5 -3.62 14.95 14.26
CA GLU A 5 -2.93 13.94 15.08
C GLU A 5 -3.70 13.76 16.39
N HIS A 6 -3.88 12.50 16.79
CA HIS A 6 -4.56 12.15 18.04
C HIS A 6 -3.55 11.69 19.08
N GLU A 7 -3.88 11.90 20.35
CA GLU A 7 -3.09 11.36 21.46
C GLU A 7 -3.06 9.83 21.43
N ARG A 8 -1.96 9.26 21.93
CA ARG A 8 -1.81 7.81 22.02
C ARG A 8 -2.83 7.25 23.02
N LEU A 9 -3.54 6.21 22.57
CA LEU A 9 -4.45 5.46 23.44
C LEU A 9 -3.67 4.44 24.30
N PRO A 10 -4.23 4.03 25.45
CA PRO A 10 -3.65 2.96 26.26
C PRO A 10 -3.45 1.69 25.44
N GLN A 11 -2.28 1.07 25.60
CA GLN A 11 -1.86 -0.13 24.87
C GLN A 11 -1.52 -1.23 25.86
N SER A 12 -1.82 -2.48 25.50
CA SER A 12 -1.44 -3.65 26.30
C SER A 12 0.08 -3.80 26.39
N SER A 13 0.60 -4.26 27.52
CA SER A 13 2.03 -4.51 27.72
C SER A 13 2.61 -5.57 26.76
N GLY A 14 1.76 -6.43 26.19
CA GLY A 14 2.15 -7.44 25.20
C GLY A 14 2.20 -6.93 23.76
N ASP A 15 1.72 -5.71 23.50
CA ASP A 15 1.84 -5.06 22.20
C ASP A 15 3.10 -4.20 22.19
N THR A 16 4.01 -4.49 21.27
CA THR A 16 5.30 -3.79 21.16
C THR A 16 5.34 -2.80 20.00
N ASN A 17 4.22 -2.61 19.31
CA ASN A 17 4.13 -1.66 18.20
C ASN A 17 4.14 -0.22 18.70
N ILE A 18 4.62 0.66 17.84
CA ILE A 18 4.53 2.10 18.03
C ILE A 18 3.47 2.62 17.06
N TYR A 19 2.39 3.16 17.62
CA TYR A 19 1.28 3.73 16.85
C TYR A 19 1.36 5.25 16.72
N HIS A 20 1.01 5.71 15.53
CA HIS A 20 0.65 7.10 15.26
C HIS A 20 -0.84 7.14 14.92
N LEU A 21 -1.60 7.89 15.71
CA LEU A 21 -3.06 7.99 15.58
C LEU A 21 -3.43 9.33 14.99
N GLY A 22 -4.49 9.36 14.20
CA GLY A 22 -4.99 10.62 13.64
C GLY A 22 -6.20 10.44 12.75
N SER A 23 -6.46 11.46 11.93
CA SER A 23 -7.55 11.47 10.97
C SER A 23 -7.07 11.81 9.56
N ILE A 24 -7.70 11.21 8.54
CA ILE A 24 -7.56 11.58 7.13
C ILE A 24 -8.96 11.62 6.52
N GLY A 25 -9.36 12.77 5.98
CA GLY A 25 -10.69 12.92 5.36
C GLY A 25 -11.85 12.58 6.29
N GLY A 26 -11.72 12.88 7.58
CA GLY A 26 -12.72 12.57 8.61
C GLY A 26 -12.76 11.09 9.05
N GLN A 27 -11.86 10.24 8.54
CA GLN A 27 -11.73 8.85 8.98
C GLN A 27 -10.56 8.71 9.95
N ASN A 28 -10.78 7.97 11.05
CA ASN A 28 -9.74 7.63 12.01
C ASN A 28 -8.76 6.64 11.38
N VAL A 29 -7.47 6.92 11.52
CA VAL A 29 -6.38 6.09 11.01
C VAL A 29 -5.39 5.75 12.12
N VAL A 30 -4.88 4.52 12.05
CA VAL A 30 -3.81 4.02 12.91
C VAL A 30 -2.65 3.60 12.02
N ILE A 31 -1.47 4.16 12.26
CA ILE A 31 -0.26 3.89 11.48
C ILE A 31 0.75 3.21 12.40
N ALA A 32 1.28 2.07 11.97
CA ALA A 32 2.42 1.41 12.60
C ALA A 32 3.51 1.13 11.57
N GLY A 33 4.77 1.25 11.99
CA GLY A 33 5.93 0.85 11.21
C GLY A 33 6.29 -0.62 11.47
N LEU A 34 6.91 -1.26 10.48
CA LEU A 34 7.50 -2.58 10.67
C LEU A 34 8.93 -2.43 11.23
N PRO A 35 9.36 -3.30 12.17
CA PRO A 35 10.74 -3.27 12.66
C PRO A 35 11.74 -3.71 11.59
N PHE A 36 11.34 -4.63 10.71
CA PHE A 36 12.10 -5.07 9.55
C PHE A 36 11.17 -5.54 8.42
N PRO A 37 11.61 -5.50 7.14
CA PRO A 37 10.80 -5.98 6.02
C PRO A 37 10.49 -7.48 6.12
N GLY A 38 9.32 -7.89 5.63
CA GLY A 38 8.93 -9.29 5.46
C GLY A 38 7.51 -9.60 5.93
N ASN A 39 7.03 -10.79 5.55
CA ASN A 39 5.67 -11.24 5.86
C ASN A 39 5.45 -11.51 7.36
N CYS A 40 6.41 -12.16 8.03
CA CYS A 40 6.28 -12.48 9.46
C CYS A 40 6.20 -11.22 10.34
N PRO A 41 7.09 -10.21 10.20
CA PRO A 41 6.96 -8.95 10.93
C PRO A 41 5.64 -8.24 10.65
N ALA A 42 5.23 -8.16 9.38
CA ALA A 42 3.96 -7.55 9.00
C ALA A 42 2.76 -8.24 9.66
N ALA A 43 2.76 -9.58 9.68
CA ALA A 43 1.72 -10.36 10.33
C ALA A 43 1.68 -10.11 11.85
N THR A 44 2.83 -10.04 12.52
CA THR A 44 2.91 -9.75 13.96
C THR A 44 2.36 -8.36 14.29
N VAL A 45 2.81 -7.33 13.57
CA VAL A 45 2.33 -5.94 13.76
C VAL A 45 0.82 -5.87 13.57
N ILE A 46 0.30 -6.42 12.47
CA ILE A 46 -1.14 -6.38 12.17
C ILE A 46 -1.95 -7.16 13.21
N THR A 47 -1.44 -8.30 13.66
CA THR A 47 -2.14 -9.13 14.66
C THR A 47 -2.30 -8.38 15.97
N GLN A 48 -1.22 -7.80 16.49
CA GLN A 48 -1.26 -6.99 17.71
C GLN A 48 -2.12 -5.72 17.53
N MET A 49 -1.99 -5.04 16.39
CA MET A 49 -2.80 -3.86 16.06
C MET A 49 -4.31 -4.17 16.07
N ARG A 50 -4.72 -5.33 15.54
CA ARG A 50 -6.13 -5.75 15.57
C ARG A 50 -6.64 -6.06 16.97
N MET A 51 -5.77 -6.55 17.86
CA MET A 51 -6.13 -6.78 19.27
C MET A 51 -6.26 -5.45 20.03
N THR A 52 -5.35 -4.51 19.78
CA THR A 52 -5.34 -3.20 20.45
C THR A 52 -6.47 -2.29 19.94
N TYR A 53 -6.79 -2.34 18.65
CA TYR A 53 -7.83 -1.52 18.03
C TYR A 53 -8.94 -2.39 17.40
N PRO A 54 -9.92 -2.86 18.20
CA PRO A 54 -10.94 -3.79 17.73
C PRO A 54 -11.88 -3.20 16.68
N ASN A 55 -11.96 -1.87 16.59
CA ASN A 55 -12.81 -1.15 15.64
C ASN A 55 -12.15 -0.93 14.26
N LEU A 56 -11.00 -1.57 13.99
CA LEU A 56 -10.36 -1.51 12.67
C LEU A 56 -11.22 -2.20 11.60
N LYS A 57 -11.63 -1.42 10.60
CA LYS A 57 -12.48 -1.91 9.49
C LYS A 57 -11.68 -2.58 8.38
N PHE A 58 -10.52 -2.05 8.05
CA PHE A 58 -9.60 -2.56 7.04
C PHE A 58 -8.17 -2.10 7.34
N CYS A 59 -7.19 -2.75 6.73
CA CYS A 59 -5.78 -2.40 6.84
C CYS A 59 -5.21 -2.20 5.44
N LEU A 60 -4.34 -1.19 5.29
CA LEU A 60 -3.58 -0.94 4.07
C LEU A 60 -2.11 -1.24 4.35
N LEU A 61 -1.55 -2.22 3.64
CA LEU A 61 -0.11 -2.45 3.65
C LEU A 61 0.52 -1.59 2.56
N VAL A 62 1.33 -0.62 2.97
CA VAL A 62 2.00 0.31 2.05
C VAL A 62 3.51 0.07 2.13
N GLY A 63 4.13 -0.10 0.97
CA GLY A 63 5.56 -0.35 0.87
C GLY A 63 6.10 0.05 -0.49
N ILE A 64 7.43 0.02 -0.60
CA ILE A 64 8.12 0.16 -1.88
C ILE A 64 8.32 -1.22 -2.49
N GLY A 65 8.11 -1.32 -3.80
CA GLY A 65 8.35 -2.52 -4.57
C GLY A 65 9.21 -2.19 -5.79
N SER A 66 9.86 -3.22 -6.32
CA SER A 66 10.41 -3.19 -7.68
C SER A 66 9.33 -3.63 -8.65
N ASP A 67 9.29 -3.03 -9.83
CA ASP A 67 8.48 -3.51 -10.94
C ASP A 67 9.28 -4.43 -11.86
N VAL A 68 8.55 -5.28 -12.57
CA VAL A 68 9.04 -5.98 -13.75
C VAL A 68 8.45 -5.24 -14.96
N PRO A 69 9.23 -4.92 -16.02
CA PRO A 69 8.73 -4.19 -17.18
C PRO A 69 7.46 -4.82 -17.76
N THR A 70 6.31 -4.24 -17.41
CA THR A 70 4.99 -4.78 -17.73
C THR A 70 4.15 -3.68 -18.35
N LYS A 71 3.49 -3.99 -19.46
CA LYS A 71 2.51 -3.10 -20.09
C LYS A 71 1.14 -3.32 -19.44
N THR A 72 0.57 -2.25 -18.92
CA THR A 72 -0.80 -2.21 -18.40
C THR A 72 -1.70 -1.44 -19.35
N ASP A 73 -3.01 -1.42 -19.09
CA ASP A 73 -3.96 -0.58 -19.83
C ASP A 73 -3.63 0.92 -19.71
N ALA A 74 -2.95 1.32 -18.64
CA ALA A 74 -2.48 2.69 -18.41
C ALA A 74 -1.06 2.95 -18.97
N GLY A 75 -0.48 1.98 -19.70
CA GLY A 75 0.87 2.07 -20.25
C GLY A 75 1.91 1.30 -19.44
N MET A 76 3.19 1.60 -19.67
CA MET A 76 4.30 0.88 -19.05
C MET A 76 4.49 1.31 -17.59
N LEU A 77 4.66 0.35 -16.68
CA LEU A 77 5.07 0.64 -15.31
C LEU A 77 6.45 1.32 -15.30
N ARG A 78 6.60 2.29 -14.39
CA ARG A 78 7.81 3.10 -14.24
C ARG A 78 8.02 3.44 -12.78
N LEU A 79 9.28 3.71 -12.43
CA LEU A 79 9.64 4.22 -11.11
C LEU A 79 8.83 5.47 -10.76
N GLY A 80 8.23 5.46 -9.58
CA GLY A 80 7.36 6.53 -9.09
C GLY A 80 5.87 6.29 -9.31
N HIS A 81 5.48 5.25 -10.08
CA HIS A 81 4.09 4.82 -10.11
C HIS A 81 3.67 4.21 -8.77
N VAL A 82 2.45 4.53 -8.34
CA VAL A 82 1.78 3.88 -7.23
C VAL A 82 0.86 2.82 -7.80
N VAL A 83 1.12 1.56 -7.46
CA VAL A 83 0.30 0.43 -7.91
C VAL A 83 -0.61 0.02 -6.76
N VAL A 84 -1.89 -0.18 -7.09
CA VAL A 84 -2.90 -0.65 -6.14
C VAL A 84 -3.38 -2.01 -6.60
N SER A 85 -3.29 -2.99 -5.72
CA SER A 85 -3.76 -4.36 -5.96
C SER A 85 -5.27 -4.36 -6.27
N LYS A 86 -5.65 -5.03 -7.35
CA LYS A 86 -7.05 -5.18 -7.80
C LYS A 86 -7.33 -6.65 -8.15
N PRO A 87 -8.31 -7.30 -7.49
CA PRO A 87 -8.71 -8.66 -7.85
C PRO A 87 -9.16 -8.77 -9.31
N THR A 88 -8.69 -9.81 -10.02
CA THR A 88 -9.05 -10.09 -11.42
C THR A 88 -9.15 -11.59 -11.65
N GLY A 89 -10.31 -12.07 -12.10
CA GLY A 89 -10.54 -13.50 -12.34
C GLY A 89 -10.33 -14.33 -11.08
N THR A 90 -9.41 -15.29 -11.13
CA THR A 90 -9.03 -16.15 -10.00
C THR A 90 -7.96 -15.53 -9.09
N TYR A 91 -7.40 -14.38 -9.45
CA TYR A 91 -6.38 -13.69 -8.67
C TYR A 91 -7.00 -12.67 -7.73
N SER A 92 -6.63 -12.71 -6.45
CA SER A 92 -7.10 -11.77 -5.43
C SER A 92 -6.42 -10.39 -5.49
N GLY A 93 -5.59 -10.15 -6.50
CA GLY A 93 -4.83 -8.92 -6.73
C GLY A 93 -3.40 -8.97 -6.19
N THR A 94 -3.08 -9.92 -5.29
CA THR A 94 -1.71 -10.16 -4.81
C THR A 94 -1.42 -11.65 -4.85
N VAL A 95 -0.26 -12.01 -5.41
CA VAL A 95 0.18 -13.39 -5.60
C VAL A 95 1.41 -13.64 -4.73
N GLN A 96 1.34 -14.64 -3.86
CA GLN A 96 2.49 -15.07 -3.06
C GLN A 96 3.29 -16.12 -3.84
N TYR A 97 4.32 -15.68 -4.55
CA TYR A 97 5.10 -16.51 -5.47
C TYR A 97 5.92 -17.62 -4.80
N ASP A 98 6.34 -17.43 -3.55
CA ASP A 98 7.12 -18.41 -2.78
C ASP A 98 6.26 -19.50 -2.12
N HIS A 99 4.93 -19.39 -2.21
CA HIS A 99 3.99 -20.30 -1.55
C HIS A 99 3.32 -21.27 -2.52
N GLY A 100 3.90 -22.45 -2.64
CA GLY A 100 3.39 -23.51 -3.50
C GLY A 100 4.06 -24.85 -3.26
N LYS A 101 3.61 -25.86 -3.99
CA LYS A 101 4.12 -27.22 -3.93
C LYS A 101 4.88 -27.53 -5.21
N ALA A 102 6.06 -28.08 -5.06
CA ALA A 102 6.74 -28.75 -6.16
C ALA A 102 5.95 -30.00 -6.54
N ARG A 103 5.49 -30.06 -7.79
CA ARG A 103 4.95 -31.23 -8.46
C ARG A 103 5.96 -31.70 -9.51
N MET A 104 5.82 -32.91 -10.03
CA MET A 104 6.77 -33.47 -10.99
C MET A 104 6.93 -32.51 -12.19
N GLY A 105 8.08 -31.84 -12.25
CA GLY A 105 8.45 -30.91 -13.32
C GLY A 105 7.80 -29.51 -13.28
N HIS A 106 6.98 -29.16 -12.28
CA HIS A 106 6.38 -27.82 -12.21
C HIS A 106 6.04 -27.38 -10.77
N PHE A 107 6.09 -26.07 -10.53
CA PHE A 107 5.65 -25.47 -9.26
C PHE A 107 4.16 -25.12 -9.35
N GLN A 108 3.37 -25.65 -8.42
CA GLN A 108 1.94 -25.34 -8.29
C GLN A 108 1.74 -24.40 -7.12
N GLN A 109 1.27 -23.18 -7.37
CA GLN A 109 0.87 -22.27 -6.29
C GLN A 109 -0.35 -22.86 -5.54
N THR A 110 -0.29 -22.91 -4.21
CA THR A 110 -1.33 -23.55 -3.39
C THR A 110 -2.04 -22.60 -2.42
N GLY A 111 -1.71 -21.31 -2.44
CA GLY A 111 -2.33 -20.30 -1.58
C GLY A 111 -2.79 -19.07 -2.35
N PHE A 112 -3.81 -18.40 -1.82
CA PHE A 112 -4.27 -17.10 -2.27
C PHE A 112 -4.50 -16.21 -1.05
N LEU A 113 -4.19 -14.92 -1.18
CA LEU A 113 -4.56 -13.92 -0.18
C LEU A 113 -6.04 -13.57 -0.34
N ALA A 114 -6.73 -13.27 0.76
CA ALA A 114 -8.12 -12.82 0.65
C ALA A 114 -8.21 -11.55 -0.21
N PRO A 115 -9.19 -11.46 -1.13
CA PRO A 115 -9.38 -10.25 -1.92
C PRO A 115 -9.73 -9.07 -1.02
N GLN A 116 -9.49 -7.86 -1.52
CA GLN A 116 -9.82 -6.65 -0.80
C GLN A 116 -11.33 -6.54 -0.49
N PRO A 117 -11.71 -5.98 0.67
CA PRO A 117 -13.10 -5.69 0.98
C PRO A 117 -13.81 -4.90 -0.12
N THR A 118 -15.07 -5.24 -0.43
CA THR A 118 -15.86 -4.59 -1.49
C THR A 118 -15.94 -3.07 -1.32
N ALA A 119 -15.97 -2.57 -0.08
CA ALA A 119 -15.95 -1.14 0.20
C ALA A 119 -14.72 -0.43 -0.41
N LEU A 120 -13.54 -1.04 -0.32
CA LEU A 120 -12.33 -0.49 -0.93
C LEU A 120 -12.37 -0.58 -2.45
N LEU A 121 -12.90 -1.66 -3.01
CA LEU A 121 -13.04 -1.81 -4.46
C LEU A 121 -13.96 -0.74 -5.06
N ASN A 122 -15.05 -0.41 -4.36
CA ASN A 122 -15.97 0.65 -4.79
C ASN A 122 -15.29 2.03 -4.76
N ILE A 123 -14.51 2.32 -3.71
CA ILE A 123 -13.73 3.56 -3.62
C ILE A 123 -12.68 3.65 -4.73
N MET A 124 -11.97 2.56 -5.02
CA MET A 124 -10.99 2.53 -6.11
C MET A 124 -11.65 2.79 -7.47
N ARG A 125 -12.83 2.24 -7.70
CA ARG A 125 -13.61 2.47 -8.91
C ARG A 125 -14.05 3.92 -9.02
N ASP A 126 -14.53 4.51 -7.94
CA ASP A 126 -14.94 5.91 -7.90
C ASP A 126 -13.76 6.85 -8.21
N ILE A 127 -12.61 6.64 -7.56
CA ILE A 127 -11.38 7.40 -7.84
C ILE A 127 -10.95 7.25 -9.30
N ALA A 128 -11.02 6.04 -9.86
CA ALA A 128 -10.67 5.80 -11.25
C ALA A 128 -11.62 6.54 -12.21
N ILE A 129 -12.91 6.61 -11.91
CA ILE A 129 -13.90 7.38 -12.68
C ILE A 129 -13.59 8.88 -12.57
N GLN A 130 -13.36 9.39 -11.36
CA GLN A 130 -13.03 10.80 -11.14
C GLN A 130 -11.80 11.21 -11.96
N ARG A 131 -10.72 10.41 -11.94
CA ARG A 131 -9.51 10.67 -12.74
C ARG A 131 -9.73 10.68 -14.26
N GLN A 132 -10.85 10.15 -14.75
CA GLN A 132 -11.24 10.25 -16.16
C GLN A 132 -12.10 11.50 -16.46
N LEU A 133 -12.73 12.08 -15.43
CA LEU A 133 -13.69 13.18 -15.57
C LEU A 133 -13.06 14.55 -15.30
N VAL A 134 -12.05 14.62 -14.44
CA VAL A 134 -11.33 15.87 -14.12
C VAL A 134 -9.96 15.90 -14.79
N ASP A 135 -9.62 17.08 -15.32
CA ASP A 135 -8.30 17.36 -15.90
C ASP A 135 -7.19 17.33 -14.84
N ASP A 136 -7.50 17.77 -13.62
CA ASP A 136 -6.58 17.75 -12.48
C ASP A 136 -6.75 16.46 -11.67
N ASP A 137 -5.62 15.76 -11.42
CA ASP A 137 -5.63 14.54 -10.63
C ASP A 137 -5.92 14.86 -9.14
N PRO A 138 -7.01 14.33 -8.54
CA PRO A 138 -7.35 14.58 -7.14
C PRO A 138 -6.25 14.13 -6.16
N ILE A 139 -5.35 13.25 -6.57
CA ILE A 139 -4.22 12.79 -5.75
C ILE A 139 -3.09 13.84 -5.72
N GLU A 140 -2.95 14.68 -6.75
CA GLU A 140 -1.84 15.62 -6.86
C GLU A 140 -1.84 16.64 -5.71
N GLY A 141 -3.02 17.13 -5.32
CA GLY A 141 -3.17 18.01 -4.15
C GLY A 141 -2.64 17.36 -2.86
N ASN A 142 -2.83 16.05 -2.70
CA ASN A 142 -2.31 15.32 -1.55
C ASN A 142 -0.78 15.13 -1.61
N LEU A 143 -0.21 14.95 -2.80
CA LEU A 143 1.23 14.85 -2.98
C LEU A 143 1.95 16.16 -2.67
N LYS A 144 1.34 17.31 -3.01
CA LYS A 144 1.88 18.66 -2.70
C LYS A 144 2.05 18.90 -1.19
N ARG A 145 1.33 18.16 -0.33
CA ARG A 145 1.50 18.22 1.13
C ARG A 145 2.86 17.69 1.59
N ILE A 146 3.53 16.87 0.79
CA ILE A 146 4.86 16.35 1.09
C ILE A 146 5.91 17.39 0.65
N ASN A 147 6.42 18.17 1.60
CA ASN A 147 7.43 19.18 1.31
C ASN A 147 8.84 18.56 1.12
N THR A 148 9.14 18.17 -0.11
CA THR A 148 10.44 17.59 -0.51
C THR A 148 11.59 18.60 -0.61
N ASN A 149 11.36 19.88 -0.28
CA ASN A 149 12.45 20.86 -0.13
C ASN A 149 13.23 20.66 1.18
N ARG A 150 12.57 20.09 2.21
CA ARG A 150 13.22 19.73 3.48
C ARG A 150 14.33 18.71 3.23
N PRO A 151 15.56 18.92 3.73
CA PRO A 151 16.70 18.02 3.46
C PRO A 151 16.40 16.54 3.74
N ALA A 152 15.72 16.23 4.85
CA ALA A 152 15.35 14.86 5.23
C ALA A 152 14.41 14.17 4.21
N LEU A 153 13.59 14.94 3.48
CA LEU A 153 12.55 14.43 2.58
C LEU A 153 12.95 14.49 1.10
N ARG A 154 14.12 15.05 0.75
CA ARG A 154 14.59 15.14 -0.65
C ARG A 154 14.68 13.79 -1.34
N ARG A 155 14.98 12.73 -0.58
CA ARG A 155 15.05 11.35 -1.09
C ARG A 155 13.71 10.80 -1.58
N PHE A 156 12.59 11.40 -1.17
CA PHE A 156 11.24 11.01 -1.57
C PHE A 156 10.67 11.89 -2.69
N ARG A 157 11.53 12.68 -3.35
CA ARG A 157 11.12 13.47 -4.49
C ARG A 157 10.63 12.56 -5.60
N PHE A 158 9.47 12.89 -6.16
CA PHE A 158 8.94 12.19 -7.32
C PHE A 158 9.98 12.25 -8.47
N PRO A 159 10.40 11.11 -9.01
CA PRO A 159 11.49 11.05 -10.00
C PRO A 159 11.13 11.65 -11.36
N GLY A 160 9.85 11.99 -11.60
CA GLY A 160 9.36 12.53 -12.86
C GLY A 160 9.05 11.44 -13.89
N LEU A 161 8.36 11.83 -14.98
CA LEU A 161 7.94 10.92 -16.07
C LEU A 161 8.93 10.85 -17.24
N ILE A 162 10.01 11.65 -17.21
CA ILE A 162 10.92 11.85 -18.35
C ILE A 162 12.08 10.83 -18.31
N ASN A 163 12.22 10.10 -19.42
CA ASN A 163 13.30 9.18 -19.83
C ASN A 163 14.45 8.99 -18.85
N ARG A 164 14.41 7.88 -18.11
CA ARG A 164 15.63 7.20 -17.65
C ARG A 164 15.81 5.92 -18.47
N PRO A 165 17.05 5.57 -18.84
CA PRO A 165 17.31 4.31 -19.52
C PRO A 165 16.76 3.18 -18.65
N SER A 166 16.01 2.28 -19.28
CA SER A 166 15.72 0.96 -18.72
C SER A 166 17.00 0.42 -18.11
N PHE A 167 17.02 0.18 -16.80
CA PHE A 167 18.13 -0.53 -16.19
C PHE A 167 18.28 -1.85 -16.95
N PRO A 168 19.42 -2.11 -17.62
CA PRO A 168 19.66 -3.44 -18.15
C PRO A 168 19.78 -4.37 -16.94
N CYS A 169 18.97 -5.43 -16.96
CA CYS A 169 19.08 -6.55 -16.05
C CYS A 169 20.46 -7.21 -16.18
#